data_AF-A0A9D8QBP1-F1
#
_entry.id   AF-A0A9D8QBP1-F1
#
_cell.length_a   1.000
_cell.length_b   1.000
_cell.length_c   1.000
_cell.angle_alpha   90.00
_cell.angle_beta   90.00
_cell.angle_gamma   90.00
#
_symmetry.space_group_name_H-M   'P 1'
#
loop_
_entity.id
_entity.type
_entity.pdbx_description
1 polymer ?
#
loop_
_entity_poly.entity_id
_entity_poly.type
_entity_poly.pdbx_seq_one_letter_code
_entity_poly.pdbx_strand_id
1 'polypeptide(L)'
;EKSRAFAKLYWRLRKGPEAILLSAISDLARQAGIDPVALVERECLPWETLRALSGAPGVAIGAHSLTHPMLAKHDAETARREIAESKVRLEAELGRSVEHFAYPVGDPGSAGPREFALAKEAGFASAVTTRPGHLFPEHEEHLYALPRVSLNGLHQNEAALRALLSGLPFLLWNRGRKLNVD
;
A
#
# COMPACT_ATOMS: atom_id res chain seq x y z
N GLU A 1 -9.87 2.46 -25.60
CA GLU A 1 -9.27 1.14 -25.93
C GLU A 1 -8.40 0.57 -24.80
N LYS A 2 -7.33 1.28 -24.37
CA LYS A 2 -6.40 0.85 -23.31
C LYS A 2 -7.09 0.41 -22.00
N SER A 3 -8.01 1.19 -21.45
CA SER A 3 -8.74 0.84 -20.21
C SER A 3 -9.56 -0.45 -20.33
N ARG A 4 -10.12 -0.72 -21.51
CA ARG A 4 -10.88 -1.94 -21.79
C ARG A 4 -9.96 -3.16 -21.85
N ALA A 5 -8.79 -3.03 -22.49
CA ALA A 5 -7.78 -4.09 -22.52
C ALA A 5 -7.25 -4.39 -21.10
N PHE A 6 -6.92 -3.35 -20.33
CA PHE A 6 -6.52 -3.48 -18.93
C PHE A 6 -7.59 -4.23 -18.11
N ALA A 7 -8.84 -3.78 -18.15
CA ALA A 7 -9.93 -4.42 -17.40
C ALA A 7 -10.14 -5.90 -17.78
N LYS A 8 -9.93 -6.26 -19.05
CA LYS A 8 -10.07 -7.65 -19.53
C LYS A 8 -8.95 -8.57 -19.03
N LEU A 9 -7.73 -8.06 -18.89
CA LEU A 9 -6.54 -8.85 -18.56
C LEU A 9 -6.20 -8.80 -17.07
N TYR A 10 -6.13 -7.59 -16.50
CA TYR A 10 -5.60 -7.34 -15.16
C TYR A 10 -6.36 -8.14 -14.11
N TRP A 11 -7.70 -8.08 -14.08
CA TRP A 11 -8.48 -8.75 -13.03
C TRP A 11 -8.38 -10.28 -13.09
N ARG A 12 -8.13 -10.86 -14.27
CA ARG A 12 -7.90 -12.30 -14.42
C ARG A 12 -6.55 -12.70 -13.85
N LEU A 13 -5.48 -11.99 -14.24
CA LEU A 13 -4.13 -12.21 -13.72
C LEU A 13 -4.04 -11.92 -12.21
N ARG A 14 -4.67 -10.84 -11.77
CA ARG A 14 -4.74 -10.41 -10.36
C ARG A 14 -5.50 -11.41 -9.48
N LYS A 15 -6.40 -12.24 -9.99
CA LYS A 15 -7.01 -13.32 -9.19
C LYS A 15 -6.08 -14.50 -8.96
N GLY A 16 -5.14 -14.75 -9.87
CA GLY A 16 -4.21 -15.87 -9.81
C GLY A 16 -2.96 -15.61 -8.94
N PRO A 17 -1.97 -16.53 -8.97
CA PRO A 17 -0.68 -16.34 -8.32
C PRO A 17 0.02 -15.07 -8.80
N GLU A 18 0.62 -14.32 -7.87
CA GLU A 18 1.30 -13.05 -8.21
C GLU A 18 2.47 -13.25 -9.18
N ALA A 19 3.21 -14.37 -9.07
CA ALA A 19 4.30 -14.70 -10.00
C ALA A 19 3.85 -14.71 -11.47
N ILE A 20 2.64 -15.20 -11.76
CA ILE A 20 2.08 -15.21 -13.13
C ILE A 20 1.73 -13.79 -13.58
N LEU A 21 1.16 -12.97 -12.70
CA LEU A 21 0.89 -11.56 -12.99
C LEU A 21 2.19 -10.81 -13.31
N LEU A 22 3.21 -10.96 -12.47
CA LEU A 22 4.51 -10.29 -12.66
C LEU A 22 5.20 -10.76 -13.94
N SER A 23 5.22 -12.07 -14.21
CA SER A 23 5.78 -12.61 -15.46
C SER A 23 5.07 -12.04 -16.70
N ALA A 24 3.74 -12.00 -16.68
CA ALA A 24 2.96 -11.44 -17.78
C ALA A 24 3.23 -9.94 -17.98
N ILE A 25 3.34 -9.16 -16.89
CA ILE A 25 3.71 -7.74 -16.96
C ILE A 25 5.11 -7.58 -17.55
N SER A 26 6.09 -8.36 -17.09
CA SER A 26 7.47 -8.31 -17.61
C SER A 26 7.54 -8.64 -19.10
N ASP A 27 6.80 -9.64 -19.57
CA ASP A 27 6.78 -10.00 -20.99
C ASP A 27 6.13 -8.92 -21.85
N LEU A 28 5.02 -8.34 -21.39
CA LEU A 28 4.35 -7.24 -22.09
C LEU A 28 5.22 -5.98 -22.12
N ALA A 29 5.91 -5.65 -21.01
CA ALA A 29 6.85 -4.54 -20.95
C ALA A 29 7.99 -4.73 -21.96
N ARG A 30 8.57 -5.93 -22.02
CA ARG A 30 9.63 -6.27 -23.00
C ARG A 30 9.14 -6.10 -24.44
N GLN A 31 7.96 -6.61 -24.76
CA GLN A 31 7.38 -6.48 -26.12
C GLN A 31 7.10 -5.03 -26.50
N ALA A 32 6.74 -4.19 -25.52
CA ALA A 32 6.50 -2.77 -25.72
C ALA A 32 7.77 -1.90 -25.67
N GLY A 33 8.95 -2.50 -25.46
CA GLY A 33 10.21 -1.75 -25.31
C GLY A 33 10.26 -0.91 -24.03
N ILE A 34 9.51 -1.28 -22.99
CA ILE A 34 9.50 -0.62 -21.70
C ILE A 34 10.59 -1.26 -20.82
N ASP A 35 11.54 -0.45 -20.40
CA ASP A 35 12.56 -0.84 -19.43
C ASP A 35 12.08 -0.52 -17.99
N PRO A 36 11.72 -1.53 -17.18
CA PRO A 36 11.25 -1.31 -15.82
C PRO A 36 12.34 -0.78 -14.89
N VAL A 37 13.62 -1.09 -15.12
CA VAL A 37 14.72 -0.61 -14.29
C VAL A 37 14.90 0.89 -14.50
N ALA A 38 14.96 1.32 -15.77
CA ALA A 38 15.03 2.74 -16.11
C ALA A 38 13.82 3.54 -15.60
N LEU A 39 12.63 2.92 -15.53
CA LEU A 39 11.46 3.55 -14.89
C LEU A 39 11.66 3.75 -13.39
N VAL A 40 12.14 2.74 -12.67
CA VAL A 40 12.39 2.83 -11.23
C VAL A 40 13.45 3.88 -10.93
N GLU A 41 14.57 3.89 -11.66
CA GLU A 41 15.65 4.86 -11.48
C GLU A 41 15.18 6.30 -11.71
N ARG A 42 14.22 6.51 -12.62
CA ARG A 42 13.69 7.84 -12.92
C ARG A 42 12.62 8.30 -11.94
N GLU A 43 11.72 7.40 -11.52
CA GLU A 43 10.49 7.76 -10.81
C GLU A 43 10.58 7.56 -9.29
N CYS A 44 11.47 6.70 -8.80
CA CYS A 44 11.65 6.48 -7.36
C CYS A 44 12.62 7.50 -6.76
N LEU A 45 12.33 7.91 -5.51
CA LEU A 45 13.23 8.80 -4.78
C LEU A 45 14.54 8.08 -4.47
N PRO A 46 15.70 8.67 -4.80
CA PRO A 46 16.99 8.11 -4.41
C PRO A 46 17.21 8.29 -2.90
N TRP A 47 18.14 7.52 -2.34
CA TRP A 47 18.43 7.52 -0.91
C TRP A 47 18.87 8.88 -0.39
N GLU A 48 19.61 9.63 -1.19
CA GLU A 48 20.06 10.98 -0.87
C GLU A 48 18.87 11.91 -0.61
N THR A 49 17.83 11.82 -1.45
CA THR A 49 16.60 12.59 -1.28
C THR A 49 15.82 12.13 -0.07
N LEU A 50 15.69 10.81 0.14
CA LEU A 50 15.02 10.28 1.34
C LEU A 50 15.73 10.73 2.63
N ARG A 51 17.08 10.71 2.68
CA ARG A 51 17.84 11.21 3.82
C ARG A 51 17.64 12.71 4.05
N ALA A 52 17.61 13.51 2.99
CA ALA A 52 17.35 14.95 3.10
C ALA A 52 15.93 15.26 3.61
N LEU A 53 14.94 14.45 3.23
CA LEU A 53 13.56 14.56 3.72
C LEU A 53 13.40 14.00 5.14
N SER A 54 14.24 13.04 5.53
CA SER A 54 14.24 12.38 6.85
C SER A 54 14.61 13.37 7.95
N GLY A 55 13.60 14.06 8.48
CA GLY A 55 13.74 15.09 9.51
C GLY A 55 13.26 16.48 9.11
N ALA A 56 12.78 16.66 7.89
CA ALA A 56 12.04 17.85 7.52
C ALA A 56 10.75 17.95 8.36
N PRO A 57 10.39 19.13 8.87
CA PRO A 57 9.13 19.34 9.59
C PRO A 57 7.94 18.89 8.74
N GLY A 58 7.04 18.08 9.33
CA GLY A 58 5.84 17.59 8.66
C GLY A 58 6.06 16.39 7.73
N VAL A 59 7.27 15.82 7.67
CA VAL A 59 7.58 14.62 6.88
C VAL A 59 7.86 13.43 7.79
N ALA A 60 7.13 12.34 7.57
CA ALA A 60 7.41 11.03 8.17
C ALA A 60 7.62 10.01 7.05
N ILE A 61 8.65 9.17 7.19
CA ILE A 61 8.96 8.10 6.24
C ILE A 61 8.48 6.78 6.86
N GLY A 62 7.52 6.14 6.20
CA GLY A 62 7.00 4.82 6.58
C GLY A 62 7.51 3.72 5.64
N ALA A 63 7.40 2.47 6.08
CA ALA A 63 7.77 1.30 5.29
C ALA A 63 6.62 0.85 4.36
N HIS A 64 6.99 0.25 3.22
CA HIS A 64 6.04 -0.23 2.21
C HIS A 64 6.47 -1.57 1.59
N SER A 65 6.97 -2.49 2.43
CA SER A 65 7.65 -3.75 2.08
C SER A 65 8.98 -3.55 1.31
N LEU A 66 9.68 -4.65 0.98
CA LEU A 66 10.94 -4.60 0.22
C LEU A 66 10.68 -4.54 -1.28
N THR A 67 9.79 -5.40 -1.78
CA THR A 67 9.61 -5.62 -3.22
C THR A 67 8.17 -5.36 -3.70
N HIS A 68 7.33 -4.77 -2.84
CA HIS A 68 5.93 -4.45 -3.12
C HIS A 68 5.05 -5.68 -3.50
N PRO A 69 5.15 -6.84 -2.83
CA PRO A 69 4.26 -7.97 -3.13
C PRO A 69 2.89 -7.78 -2.49
N MET A 70 1.87 -8.39 -3.09
CA MET A 70 0.55 -8.55 -2.46
C MET A 70 0.67 -9.62 -1.37
N LEU A 71 1.10 -9.20 -0.18
CA LEU A 71 1.54 -10.05 0.93
C LEU A 71 0.64 -11.26 1.22
N ALA A 72 -0.68 -11.08 1.20
CA ALA A 72 -1.66 -12.15 1.42
C ALA A 72 -1.56 -13.33 0.42
N LYS A 73 -0.89 -13.14 -0.72
CA LYS A 73 -0.67 -14.18 -1.74
C LYS A 73 0.58 -15.01 -1.54
N HIS A 74 1.43 -14.63 -0.60
CA HIS A 74 2.66 -15.34 -0.28
C HIS A 74 2.52 -16.11 1.03
N ASP A 75 3.44 -17.03 1.28
CA ASP A 75 3.55 -17.68 2.58
C ASP A 75 3.91 -16.68 3.69
N ALA A 76 3.74 -17.12 4.94
CA ALA A 76 3.95 -16.26 6.10
C ALA A 76 5.43 -15.87 6.29
N GLU A 77 6.37 -16.69 5.84
CA GLU A 77 7.80 -16.43 5.96
C GLU A 77 8.21 -15.29 5.02
N THR A 78 7.80 -15.37 3.77
CA THR A 78 8.01 -14.33 2.76
C THR A 78 7.33 -13.03 3.19
N ALA A 79 6.08 -13.07 3.64
CA ALA A 79 5.38 -11.87 4.11
C ALA A 79 6.08 -11.22 5.33
N ARG A 80 6.54 -12.03 6.29
CA ARG A 80 7.29 -11.54 7.45
C ARG A 80 8.60 -10.89 7.04
N ARG A 81 9.36 -11.52 6.14
CA ARG A 81 10.61 -10.99 5.61
C ARG A 81 10.39 -9.63 4.96
N GLU A 82 9.43 -9.56 4.05
CA GLU A 82 9.05 -8.33 3.33
C GLU A 82 8.68 -7.19 4.27
N ILE A 83 7.92 -7.47 5.34
CA ILE A 83 7.53 -6.48 6.34
C ILE A 83 8.74 -6.07 7.21
N ALA A 84 9.37 -7.02 7.88
CA ALA A 84 10.38 -6.73 8.91
C ALA A 84 11.69 -6.17 8.33
N GLU A 85 12.19 -6.76 7.24
CA GLU A 85 13.45 -6.29 6.63
C GLU A 85 13.29 -4.92 5.96
N SER A 86 12.08 -4.56 5.50
CA SER A 86 11.83 -3.21 4.97
C SER A 86 12.01 -2.13 6.04
N LYS A 87 11.58 -2.42 7.27
CA LYS A 87 11.81 -1.56 8.45
C LYS A 87 13.30 -1.44 8.72
N VAL A 88 13.98 -2.57 8.90
CA VAL A 88 15.43 -2.62 9.23
C VAL A 88 16.25 -1.86 8.18
N ARG A 89 15.97 -2.08 6.90
CA ARG A 89 16.69 -1.41 5.81
C ARG A 89 16.48 0.11 5.84
N LEU A 90 15.25 0.57 6.02
CA LEU A 90 14.97 2.01 6.12
C LEU A 90 15.60 2.62 7.37
N GLU A 91 15.51 1.97 8.53
CA GLU A 91 16.11 2.47 9.77
C GLU A 91 17.63 2.57 9.66
N ALA A 92 18.28 1.61 8.99
CA ALA A 92 19.71 1.63 8.71
C ALA A 92 20.11 2.79 7.77
N GLU A 93 19.34 3.05 6.71
CA GLU A 93 19.62 4.12 5.74
C GLU A 93 19.32 5.52 6.28
N LEU A 94 18.32 5.64 7.15
CA LEU A 94 17.81 6.92 7.63
C LEU A 94 18.37 7.31 9.01
N GLY A 95 18.90 6.35 9.78
CA GLY A 95 19.37 6.56 11.14
C GLY A 95 18.26 6.98 12.11
N ARG A 96 17.01 6.61 11.83
CA ARG A 96 15.79 7.01 12.57
C ARG A 96 14.80 5.86 12.63
N SER A 97 13.91 5.87 13.61
CA SER A 97 12.83 4.89 13.72
C SER A 97 11.84 5.01 12.56
N VAL A 98 11.36 3.86 12.08
CA VAL A 98 10.29 3.78 11.07
C VAL A 98 9.06 3.18 11.73
N GLU A 99 8.10 4.04 12.06
CA GLU A 99 6.99 3.70 12.95
C GLU A 99 5.74 3.21 12.22
N HIS A 100 5.60 3.53 10.94
CA HIS A 100 4.36 3.27 10.20
C HIS A 100 4.60 2.39 8.98
N PHE A 101 3.62 1.53 8.69
CA PHE A 101 3.63 0.64 7.53
C PHE A 101 2.44 0.92 6.61
N ALA A 102 2.63 0.76 5.31
CA ALA A 102 1.53 0.70 4.34
C ALA A 102 1.57 -0.65 3.62
N TYR A 103 0.42 -1.32 3.48
CA TYR A 103 0.35 -2.59 2.74
C TYR A 103 0.38 -2.35 1.22
N PRO A 104 1.26 -3.00 0.44
CA PRO A 104 1.24 -2.95 -1.02
C PRO A 104 -0.14 -3.33 -1.58
N VAL A 105 -0.69 -2.48 -2.44
CA VAL A 105 -2.07 -2.55 -2.96
C VAL A 105 -3.15 -2.39 -1.88
N GLY A 106 -3.01 -3.02 -0.71
CA GLY A 106 -3.76 -2.74 0.53
C GLY A 106 -5.24 -3.13 0.54
N ASP A 107 -5.74 -3.78 -0.51
CA ASP A 107 -7.10 -4.29 -0.57
C ASP A 107 -7.26 -5.61 0.22
N PRO A 108 -8.49 -6.11 0.46
CA PRO A 108 -8.70 -7.35 1.22
C PRO A 108 -8.03 -8.61 0.63
N GLY A 109 -7.66 -8.61 -0.66
CA GLY A 109 -6.92 -9.69 -1.31
C GLY A 109 -5.41 -9.48 -1.32
N SER A 110 -4.89 -8.48 -0.60
CA SER A 110 -3.46 -8.16 -0.50
C SER A 110 -2.95 -8.12 0.93
N ALA A 111 -3.81 -7.81 1.91
CA ALA A 111 -3.48 -7.87 3.33
C ALA A 111 -4.73 -8.14 4.17
N GLY A 112 -4.56 -8.99 5.19
CA GLY A 112 -5.58 -9.30 6.18
C GLY A 112 -4.99 -9.57 7.57
N PRO A 113 -5.72 -10.27 8.45
CA PRO A 113 -5.35 -10.45 9.85
C PRO A 113 -3.95 -11.00 10.08
N ARG A 114 -3.47 -11.88 9.17
CA ARG A 114 -2.09 -12.39 9.20
C ARG A 114 -1.08 -11.25 9.01
N GLU A 115 -1.22 -10.44 7.97
CA GLU A 115 -0.32 -9.31 7.70
C GLU A 115 -0.41 -8.23 8.79
N PHE A 116 -1.59 -8.05 9.39
CA PHE A 116 -1.79 -7.13 10.51
C PHE A 116 -1.01 -7.59 11.75
N ALA A 117 -1.07 -8.88 12.06
CA ALA A 117 -0.25 -9.48 13.13
C ALA A 117 1.25 -9.37 12.82
N LEU A 118 1.68 -9.65 11.59
CA LEU A 118 3.08 -9.54 11.19
C LEU A 118 3.62 -8.09 11.30
N ALA A 119 2.81 -7.08 10.96
CA ALA A 119 3.19 -5.68 11.14
C ALA A 119 3.33 -5.31 12.63
N LYS A 120 2.45 -5.83 13.49
CA LYS A 120 2.57 -5.69 14.95
C LYS A 120 3.84 -6.37 15.48
N GLU A 121 4.11 -7.60 15.06
CA GLU A 121 5.31 -8.37 15.43
C GLU A 121 6.61 -7.66 15.00
N ALA A 122 6.60 -7.02 13.83
CA ALA A 122 7.73 -6.23 13.33
C ALA A 122 7.95 -4.90 14.08
N GLY A 123 7.11 -4.56 15.06
CA GLY A 123 7.27 -3.38 15.90
C GLY A 123 6.90 -2.07 15.19
N PHE A 124 5.93 -2.09 14.28
CA PHE A 124 5.29 -0.85 13.81
C PHE A 124 4.31 -0.32 14.88
N ALA A 125 4.12 0.99 14.93
CA ALA A 125 3.10 1.64 15.75
C ALA A 125 1.71 1.61 15.09
N SER A 126 1.67 1.66 13.75
CA SER A 126 0.44 1.52 12.98
C SER A 126 0.69 1.03 11.56
N ALA A 127 -0.35 0.52 10.91
CA ALA A 127 -0.33 0.14 9.51
C ALA A 127 -1.63 0.50 8.78
N VAL A 128 -1.50 0.95 7.53
CA VAL A 128 -2.61 1.44 6.70
C VAL A 128 -2.89 0.56 5.49
N THR A 129 -4.17 0.36 5.20
CA THR A 129 -4.70 -0.37 4.05
C THR A 129 -5.14 0.59 2.94
N THR A 130 -5.72 0.10 1.83
CA THR A 130 -6.46 0.94 0.86
C THR A 130 -7.97 0.76 1.00
N ARG A 131 -8.42 0.08 2.05
CA ARG A 131 -9.83 -0.14 2.34
C ARG A 131 -10.49 1.23 2.59
N PRO A 132 -11.52 1.61 1.81
CA PRO A 132 -12.14 2.93 1.94
C PRO A 132 -12.79 3.11 3.31
N GLY A 133 -12.47 4.19 4.00
CA GLY A 133 -13.03 4.45 5.33
C GLY A 133 -12.40 5.65 6.03
N HIS A 134 -13.01 5.99 7.16
CA HIS A 134 -12.56 7.03 8.09
C HIS A 134 -12.14 6.39 9.41
N LEU A 135 -11.39 7.15 10.20
CA LEU A 135 -11.02 6.75 11.55
C LEU A 135 -12.19 7.01 12.50
N PHE A 136 -12.41 6.05 13.39
CA PHE A 136 -13.36 6.11 14.50
C PHE A 136 -12.65 5.61 15.76
N PRO A 137 -13.10 5.97 16.98
CA PRO A 137 -12.49 5.52 18.23
C PRO A 137 -12.27 3.99 18.30
N GLU A 138 -13.19 3.22 17.72
CA GLU A 138 -13.11 1.75 17.67
C GLU A 138 -11.87 1.22 16.91
N HIS A 139 -11.16 2.05 16.13
CA HIS A 139 -9.91 1.65 15.49
C HIS A 139 -8.71 1.60 16.43
N GLU A 140 -8.84 2.06 17.68
CA GLU A 140 -7.78 1.94 18.70
C GLU A 140 -7.36 0.47 18.92
N GLU A 141 -8.29 -0.47 18.78
CA GLU A 141 -8.03 -1.91 18.86
C GLU A 141 -7.47 -2.51 17.55
N HIS A 142 -7.37 -1.70 16.48
CA HIS A 142 -7.07 -2.13 15.11
C HIS A 142 -6.03 -1.25 14.39
N LEU A 143 -5.01 -0.77 15.12
CA LEU A 143 -3.97 0.13 14.60
C LEU A 143 -3.19 -0.40 13.38
N TYR A 144 -3.27 -1.70 13.10
CA TYR A 144 -2.59 -2.35 11.98
C TYR A 144 -3.50 -2.60 10.77
N ALA A 145 -4.75 -2.13 10.82
CA ALA A 145 -5.74 -2.31 9.76
C ALA A 145 -6.41 -0.98 9.37
N LEU A 146 -5.71 0.15 9.55
CA LEU A 146 -6.32 1.47 9.42
C LEU A 146 -6.78 1.74 7.97
N PRO A 147 -7.99 2.31 7.76
CA PRO A 147 -8.50 2.64 6.45
C PRO A 147 -7.84 3.92 5.91
N ARG A 148 -8.02 4.17 4.61
CA ARG A 148 -7.61 5.43 3.98
C ARG A 148 -8.72 6.03 3.11
N VAL A 149 -8.69 7.35 3.01
CA VAL A 149 -9.45 8.12 2.02
C VAL A 149 -8.57 8.32 0.79
N SER A 150 -8.85 7.60 -0.29
CA SER A 150 -8.08 7.73 -1.54
C SER A 150 -8.62 8.90 -2.38
N LEU A 151 -7.72 9.79 -2.81
CA LEU A 151 -8.05 10.88 -3.72
C LEU A 151 -7.98 10.47 -5.20
N ASN A 152 -7.49 9.25 -5.50
CA ASN A 152 -7.42 8.46 -6.75
C ASN A 152 -7.33 9.14 -8.14
N GLY A 153 -7.10 10.45 -8.22
CA GLY A 153 -6.99 11.23 -9.45
C GLY A 153 -8.32 11.57 -10.13
N LEU A 154 -9.43 10.90 -9.80
CA LEU A 154 -10.74 11.14 -10.45
C LEU A 154 -11.53 12.30 -9.82
N HIS A 155 -11.17 12.67 -8.59
CA HIS A 155 -11.95 13.57 -7.73
C HIS A 155 -11.08 14.71 -7.17
N GLN A 156 -10.35 15.40 -8.05
CA GLN A 156 -9.36 16.44 -7.70
C GLN A 156 -9.91 17.87 -7.70
N ASN A 157 -11.14 18.07 -7.23
CA ASN A 157 -11.68 19.41 -6.99
C ASN A 157 -12.08 19.58 -5.52
N GLU A 158 -12.16 20.83 -5.06
CA GLU A 158 -12.41 21.14 -3.65
C GLU A 158 -13.73 20.56 -3.14
N ALA A 159 -14.79 20.60 -3.96
CA ALA A 159 -16.10 20.05 -3.60
C ALA A 159 -16.02 18.53 -3.37
N ALA A 160 -15.33 17.81 -4.25
CA ALA A 160 -15.13 16.38 -4.14
C ALA A 160 -14.24 16.04 -2.93
N LEU A 161 -13.18 16.81 -2.67
CA LEU A 161 -12.36 16.66 -1.47
C LEU A 161 -13.18 16.84 -0.19
N ARG A 162 -13.99 17.91 -0.10
CA ARG A 162 -14.90 18.17 1.04
C ARG A 162 -15.88 17.02 1.23
N ALA A 163 -16.45 16.49 0.15
CA ALA A 163 -17.35 15.34 0.22
C ALA A 163 -16.63 14.08 0.75
N LEU A 164 -15.43 13.77 0.27
CA LEU A 164 -14.64 12.62 0.75
C LEU A 164 -14.25 12.78 2.22
N LEU A 165 -13.84 13.99 2.63
CA LEU A 165 -13.47 14.29 4.02
C LEU A 165 -14.66 14.28 4.99
N SER A 166 -15.90 14.47 4.50
CA SER A 166 -17.10 14.39 5.35
C SER A 166 -17.39 12.99 5.90
N GLY A 167 -16.80 11.94 5.33
CA GLY A 167 -17.06 10.55 5.71
C GLY A 167 -18.37 9.96 5.22
N LEU A 168 -19.33 10.78 4.80
CA LEU A 168 -20.64 10.32 4.30
C LEU A 168 -20.53 9.31 3.15
N PRO A 169 -19.70 9.53 2.09
CA PRO A 169 -19.61 8.58 0.98
C PRO A 169 -19.11 7.20 1.42
N PHE A 170 -18.16 7.16 2.37
CA PHE A 170 -17.56 5.93 2.84
C PHE A 170 -18.45 5.18 3.82
N LEU A 171 -19.20 5.89 4.67
CA LEU A 171 -20.21 5.27 5.53
C LEU A 171 -21.32 4.62 4.69
N LEU A 172 -21.77 5.29 3.62
CA LEU A 172 -22.72 4.72 2.67
C LEU A 172 -22.15 3.51 1.94
N TRP A 173 -20.92 3.62 1.43
CA TRP A 173 -20.22 2.53 0.75
C TRP A 173 -20.07 1.29 1.63
N ASN A 174 -19.74 1.48 2.91
CA ASN A 174 -19.58 0.42 3.89
C ASN A 174 -20.91 -0.02 4.53
N ARG A 175 -22.07 0.44 4.01
CA ARG A 175 -23.42 0.11 4.52
C ARG A 175 -23.59 0.43 6.01
N GLY A 176 -23.05 1.55 6.46
CA GLY A 176 -23.08 1.98 7.85
C GLY A 176 -22.03 1.33 8.76
N ARG A 177 -21.25 0.36 8.26
CA ARG A 177 -20.16 -0.23 9.05
C ARG A 177 -19.02 0.76 9.19
N LYS A 178 -18.60 0.98 10.44
CA LYS A 178 -17.45 1.83 10.79
C LYS A 178 -16.12 1.11 10.58
N LEU A 179 -16.06 -0.18 10.94
CA LEU A 179 -14.87 -1.00 10.88
C LEU A 179 -14.87 -1.88 9.62
N ASN A 180 -13.70 -2.00 8.99
CA ASN A 180 -13.43 -2.90 7.87
C ASN A 180 -12.04 -3.53 8.05
N VAL A 181 -11.90 -4.29 9.13
CA VAL A 181 -10.61 -4.79 9.66
C VAL A 181 -10.42 -6.30 9.44
N ASP A 182 -11.35 -6.95 8.74
CA ASP A 182 -11.36 -8.41 8.48
C ASP A 182 -10.57 -8.85 7.25
#